data_AF-A0A2V9RBN2-F1
#
_entry.id   AF-A0A2V9RBN2-F1
#
_cell.length_a   1.000
_cell.length_b   1.000
_cell.length_c   1.000
_cell.angle_alpha   90.00
_cell.angle_beta   90.00
_cell.angle_gamma   90.00
#
_symmetry.space_group_name_H-M   'P 1'
#
loop_
_entity.id
_entity.type
_entity.pdbx_description
1 polymer ?
#
loop_
_entity_poly.entity_id
_entity_poly.type
_entity_poly.pdbx_seq_one_letter_code
_entity_poly.pdbx_strand_id
1 'polypeptide(L)'
;MKSTVSCRSELSAPWGLKVPHFPGHAGFSVVARGSCWLEMEGEKKQIALAGGDFVMFPHGSAHVMRDAPHTRPVKIETLLGSCDSRNKSLSYGGGGALTTLVCGCFE
;
A
#
# COMPACT_ATOMS: atom_id res chain seq x y z
N MET A 1 15.56 -17.25 0.07
CA MET A 1 14.64 -16.11 -0.11
C MET A 1 13.70 -16.12 1.06
N LYS A 2 13.84 -15.15 1.97
CA LYS A 2 12.97 -14.98 3.13
C LYS A 2 12.06 -13.79 2.87
N SER A 3 10.84 -13.80 3.41
CA SER A 3 9.94 -12.67 3.36
C SER A 3 9.71 -12.13 4.76
N THR A 4 9.80 -10.82 4.92
CA THR A 4 9.55 -10.14 6.20
C THR A 4 8.29 -9.29 6.08
N VAL A 5 7.34 -9.48 6.99
CA VAL A 5 6.18 -8.59 7.12
C VAL A 5 6.62 -7.34 7.89
N SER A 6 6.50 -6.19 7.23
CA SER A 6 7.06 -4.94 7.72
C SER A 6 6.01 -4.01 8.29
N CYS A 7 4.78 -4.00 7.75
CA CYS A 7 3.72 -3.10 8.21
C CYS A 7 2.31 -3.65 7.96
N ARG A 8 1.39 -3.46 8.92
CA ARG A 8 -0.05 -3.57 8.73
C ARG A 8 -0.66 -2.18 8.63
N SER A 9 -1.23 -1.82 7.49
CA SER A 9 -1.88 -0.52 7.30
C SER A 9 -3.40 -0.64 7.42
N GLU A 10 -4.02 0.23 8.22
CA GLU A 10 -5.46 0.38 8.38
C GLU A 10 -5.88 1.73 7.76
N LEU A 11 -6.50 1.66 6.59
CA LEU A 11 -6.73 2.80 5.71
C LEU A 11 -8.22 3.04 5.52
N SER A 12 -8.72 4.17 6.02
CA SER A 12 -10.15 4.52 5.98
C SER A 12 -10.45 5.50 4.86
N ALA A 13 -11.46 5.24 4.03
CA ALA A 13 -11.76 6.11 2.89
C ALA A 13 -12.10 7.56 3.33
N PRO A 14 -11.78 8.59 2.55
CA PRO A 14 -10.87 8.55 1.41
C PRO A 14 -9.41 8.36 1.84
N TRP A 15 -8.65 7.58 1.07
CA TRP A 15 -7.21 7.42 1.27
C TRP A 15 -6.48 7.13 -0.05
N GLY A 16 -5.25 7.63 -0.17
CA GLY A 16 -4.37 7.28 -1.27
C GLY A 16 -2.91 7.37 -0.83
N LEU A 17 -2.13 6.34 -1.16
CA LEU A 17 -0.72 6.22 -0.82
C LEU A 17 0.10 6.13 -2.11
N LYS A 18 1.01 7.08 -2.30
CA LYS A 18 2.06 7.02 -3.33
C LYS A 18 3.33 6.43 -2.70
N VAL A 19 3.74 5.29 -3.23
CA VAL A 19 4.94 4.57 -2.84
C VAL A 19 6.03 4.85 -3.89
N PRO A 20 7.20 5.35 -3.49
CA PRO A 20 8.28 5.64 -4.43
C PRO A 20 8.92 4.33 -4.94
N HIS A 21 9.76 4.46 -5.98
CA HIS A 21 10.58 3.35 -6.45
C HIS A 21 11.66 3.03 -5.40
N PHE A 22 11.80 1.74 -5.04
CA PHE A 22 12.86 1.24 -4.18
C PHE A 22 13.81 0.31 -4.97
N PRO A 23 14.87 0.84 -5.60
CA PRO A 23 15.80 0.04 -6.40
C PRO A 23 16.47 -1.05 -5.58
N GLY A 24 16.55 -2.26 -6.12
CA GLY A 24 17.20 -3.40 -5.46
C GLY A 24 16.37 -4.06 -4.35
N HIS A 25 15.13 -3.61 -4.11
CA HIS A 25 14.24 -4.20 -3.13
C HIS A 25 13.01 -4.82 -3.79
N ALA A 26 12.69 -6.06 -3.44
CA ALA A 26 11.43 -6.69 -3.84
C ALA A 26 10.39 -6.48 -2.73
N GLY A 27 9.31 -5.79 -3.05
CA GLY A 27 8.20 -5.52 -2.13
C GLY A 27 6.97 -6.36 -2.44
N PHE A 28 6.06 -6.47 -1.49
CA PHE A 28 4.72 -6.97 -1.74
C PHE A 28 3.67 -6.25 -0.89
N SER A 29 2.42 -6.34 -1.33
CA SER A 29 1.25 -5.88 -0.58
C SER A 29 0.12 -6.89 -0.72
N VAL A 30 -0.53 -7.18 0.39
CA VAL A 30 -1.71 -8.05 0.47
C VAL A 30 -2.89 -7.21 0.89
N VAL A 31 -3.99 -7.28 0.15
CA VAL A 31 -5.26 -6.72 0.60
C VAL A 31 -5.87 -7.70 1.58
N ALA A 32 -5.60 -7.53 2.88
CA ALA A 32 -6.12 -8.43 3.90
C ALA A 32 -7.64 -8.27 4.07
N ARG A 33 -8.17 -7.05 3.90
CA ARG A 33 -9.61 -6.75 3.96
C ARG A 33 -9.96 -5.53 3.12
N GLY A 34 -11.17 -5.50 2.59
CA GLY A 34 -11.70 -4.37 1.83
C GLY A 34 -11.34 -4.45 0.36
N SER A 35 -11.23 -3.30 -0.29
CA SER A 35 -10.86 -3.17 -1.70
C SER A 35 -10.05 -1.91 -1.92
N CYS A 36 -9.28 -1.87 -3.01
CA CYS A 36 -8.55 -0.68 -3.44
C CYS A 36 -8.23 -0.75 -4.92
N TRP A 37 -7.62 0.32 -5.42
CA TRP A 37 -7.10 0.44 -6.77
C TRP A 37 -5.59 0.56 -6.72
N LEU A 38 -4.91 -0.18 -7.57
CA LEU A 38 -3.47 -0.10 -7.81
C LEU A 38 -3.21 0.58 -9.15
N GLU A 39 -2.29 1.52 -9.15
CA GLU A 39 -1.76 2.16 -10.36
C GLU A 39 -0.25 2.06 -10.34
N MET A 40 0.34 1.47 -11.37
CA MET A 40 1.79 1.42 -11.54
C MET A 40 2.27 2.69 -12.22
N GLU A 41 3.42 3.23 -11.81
CA GLU A 41 4.00 4.39 -12.50
C GLU A 41 4.30 4.03 -13.97
N GLY A 42 3.83 4.89 -14.89
CA GLY A 42 3.95 4.67 -16.33
C GLY A 42 2.82 3.87 -16.98
N GLU A 43 1.94 3.24 -16.19
CA GLU A 43 0.80 2.48 -16.70
C GLU A 43 -0.49 3.30 -16.69
N LYS A 44 -1.24 3.27 -17.78
CA LYS A 44 -2.53 4.01 -17.89
C LYS A 44 -3.68 3.29 -17.19
N LYS A 45 -3.57 1.98 -16.99
CA LYS A 45 -4.66 1.16 -16.47
C LYS A 45 -4.52 0.98 -14.97
N GLN A 46 -5.58 1.32 -14.24
CA GLN A 46 -5.71 0.97 -12.83
C GLN A 46 -6.24 -0.46 -12.68
N ILE A 47 -5.74 -1.17 -11.68
CA ILE A 47 -6.11 -2.55 -11.35
C ILE A 47 -6.96 -2.50 -10.08
N ALA A 48 -8.19 -3.01 -10.14
CA ALA A 48 -9.02 -3.20 -8.96
C ALA A 48 -8.52 -4.41 -8.18
N LEU A 49 -8.39 -4.25 -6.87
CA LEU A 49 -7.98 -5.28 -5.93
C LEU A 49 -9.02 -5.43 -4.82
N ALA A 50 -9.22 -6.64 -4.35
CA ALA A 50 -10.15 -7.01 -3.29
C ALA A 50 -9.44 -7.85 -2.21
N GLY A 51 -10.14 -8.04 -1.08
CA GLY A 51 -9.67 -8.87 0.01
C GLY A 51 -9.22 -10.26 -0.46
N GLY A 52 -7.99 -10.63 -0.13
CA GLY A 52 -7.33 -11.86 -0.56
C GLY A 52 -6.30 -11.66 -1.66
N ASP A 53 -6.33 -10.54 -2.39
CA ASP A 53 -5.38 -10.28 -3.47
C ASP A 53 -3.98 -10.00 -2.96
N PHE A 54 -3.00 -10.54 -3.68
CA PHE A 54 -1.57 -10.39 -3.43
C PHE A 54 -0.91 -9.74 -4.64
N VAL A 55 -0.13 -8.69 -4.40
CA VAL A 55 0.66 -8.01 -5.44
C VAL A 55 2.13 -7.99 -5.04
N MET A 56 2.98 -8.34 -6.01
CA MET A 56 4.43 -8.29 -5.85
C MET A 56 5.03 -7.21 -6.74
N PHE A 57 6.05 -6.53 -6.22
CA PHE A 57 6.83 -5.51 -6.89
C PHE A 57 8.30 -6.00 -6.94
N PRO A 58 8.68 -6.84 -7.92
CA PRO A 58 9.98 -7.52 -7.93
C PRO A 58 11.18 -6.56 -7.98
N HIS A 59 10.99 -5.39 -8.60
CA HIS A 59 12.00 -4.35 -8.75
C HIS A 59 11.68 -3.10 -7.90
N GLY A 60 10.78 -3.24 -6.93
CA GLY A 60 10.37 -2.18 -6.02
C GLY A 60 9.66 -1.02 -6.71
N SER A 61 9.11 -1.24 -7.90
CA SER A 61 8.54 -0.21 -8.78
C SER A 61 7.61 0.74 -8.05
N ALA A 62 7.72 2.03 -8.37
CA ALA A 62 6.81 3.05 -7.85
C ALA A 62 5.37 2.73 -8.24
N HIS A 63 4.46 2.95 -7.30
CA HIS A 63 3.05 2.67 -7.48
C HIS A 63 2.19 3.51 -6.55
N VAL A 64 0.89 3.57 -6.84
CA VAL A 64 -0.11 4.22 -6.01
C VAL A 64 -1.19 3.21 -5.66
N MET A 65 -1.53 3.10 -4.37
CA MET A 65 -2.70 2.38 -3.89
C MET A 65 -3.71 3.39 -3.34
N ARG A 66 -5.01 3.23 -3.63
CA ARG A 66 -6.05 4.18 -3.19
C ARG A 66 -7.43 3.54 -3.06
N ASP A 67 -8.32 4.13 -2.27
CA ASP A 67 -9.68 3.62 -2.07
C ASP A 67 -10.55 3.73 -3.33
N ALA A 68 -10.40 4.83 -4.08
CA ALA A 68 -11.14 5.11 -5.30
C ALA A 68 -10.22 5.65 -6.41
N PRO A 69 -10.56 5.44 -7.70
CA PRO A 69 -9.72 5.82 -8.87
C PRO A 69 -9.18 7.26 -8.83
N HIS A 70 -10.00 8.18 -8.31
CA HIS A 70 -9.75 9.62 -8.31
C HIS A 70 -9.29 10.19 -6.97
N THR A 71 -9.16 9.37 -5.91
CA THR A 71 -8.63 9.86 -4.63
C THR A 71 -7.19 10.33 -4.81
N ARG A 72 -6.90 11.55 -4.34
CA ARG A 72 -5.57 12.13 -4.42
C ARG A 72 -4.62 11.43 -3.45
N PRO A 73 -3.49 10.87 -3.91
CA PRO A 73 -2.57 10.19 -3.03
C PRO A 73 -1.63 11.14 -2.31
N VAL A 74 -1.22 10.76 -1.10
CA VAL A 74 -0.11 11.38 -0.36
C VAL A 74 1.13 10.48 -0.45
N LYS A 75 2.33 11.05 -0.33
CA LYS A 75 3.57 10.27 -0.30
C LYS A 75 3.64 9.47 0.99
N ILE A 76 3.90 8.17 0.91
CA ILE A 76 3.97 7.31 2.10
C ILE A 76 5.02 7.78 3.12
N GLU A 77 6.10 8.39 2.65
CA GLU A 77 7.16 8.99 3.48
C GLU A 77 6.63 10.04 4.48
N THR A 78 5.60 10.80 4.08
CA THR A 78 4.98 11.82 4.95
C THR A 78 4.20 11.22 6.11
N LEU A 79 3.85 9.94 6.03
CA LEU A 79 3.09 9.22 7.04
C LEU A 79 3.97 8.33 7.92
N LEU A 80 5.25 8.16 7.60
CA LEU A 80 6.17 7.30 8.38
C LEU A 80 6.32 7.77 9.83
N GLY A 81 6.22 9.09 10.07
CA GLY A 81 6.23 9.65 11.44
C GLY A 81 4.98 9.29 12.26
N SER A 82 3.92 8.82 11.62
CA SER A 82 2.67 8.37 12.25
C SER A 82 2.58 6.85 12.36
N CYS A 83 3.59 6.11 11.92
CA CYS A 83 3.67 4.67 12.11
C CYS A 83 3.91 4.34 13.59
N ASP A 84 3.10 3.47 14.16
CA ASP A 84 3.40 2.86 15.45
C ASP A 84 4.51 1.82 15.27
N SER A 85 5.72 2.17 15.68
CA SER A 85 6.90 1.31 15.56
C SER A 85 6.81 0.03 16.40
N ARG A 86 6.02 0.02 17.49
CA ARG A 86 5.85 -1.17 18.33
C ARG A 86 4.93 -2.20 17.68
N ASN A 87 3.86 -1.73 17.08
CA ASN A 87 2.86 -2.58 16.43
C ASN A 87 3.11 -2.77 14.93
N LYS A 88 4.12 -2.09 14.37
CA LYS A 88 4.37 -2.04 12.92
C LYS A 88 3.09 -1.73 12.16
N SER A 89 2.35 -0.72 12.62
CA SER A 89 1.05 -0.39 12.05
C SER A 89 0.96 1.06 11.60
N LEU A 90 0.31 1.28 10.47
CA LEU A 90 0.03 2.60 9.91
C LEU A 90 -1.48 2.80 9.84
N SER A 91 -2.00 3.82 10.52
CA SER A 91 -3.41 4.21 10.41
C SER A 91 -3.52 5.55 9.68
N TYR A 92 -4.33 5.60 8.62
CA TYR A 92 -4.49 6.80 7.81
C TYR A 92 -5.87 6.85 7.13
N GLY A 93 -6.31 8.05 6.76
CA GLY A 93 -7.51 8.25 5.95
C GLY A 93 -8.59 9.09 6.62
N GLY A 94 -9.79 9.08 6.05
CA GLY A 94 -10.87 10.01 6.39
C GLY A 94 -12.08 9.42 7.13
N GLY A 95 -11.99 8.20 7.69
CA GLY A 95 -13.02 7.62 8.56
C GLY A 95 -14.15 6.87 7.86
N GLY A 96 -14.10 6.70 6.54
CA GLY A 96 -15.04 5.91 5.75
C GLY A 96 -14.71 4.43 5.70
N ALA A 97 -15.07 3.77 4.58
CA ALA A 97 -14.85 2.34 4.38
C ALA A 97 -13.38 1.94 4.61
N LEU A 98 -13.18 0.87 5.38
CA LEU A 98 -11.86 0.43 5.82
C LEU A 98 -11.24 -0.58 4.84
N THR A 99 -10.01 -0.32 4.44
CA THR A 99 -9.13 -1.26 3.73
C THR A 99 -7.94 -1.60 4.62
N THR A 100 -7.61 -2.88 4.75
CA THR A 100 -6.45 -3.35 5.49
C THR A 100 -5.42 -3.90 4.52
N LEU A 101 -4.21 -3.32 4.53
CA LEU A 101 -3.07 -3.79 3.75
C LEU A 101 -2.03 -4.43 4.67
N VAL A 102 -1.40 -5.50 4.21
CA VAL A 102 -0.19 -6.05 4.83
C VAL A 102 0.94 -5.90 3.83
N CYS A 103 1.96 -5.13 4.19
CA CYS A 103 3.09 -4.81 3.35
C CYS A 103 4.36 -5.47 3.89
N GLY A 104 5.20 -5.94 2.98
CA GLY A 104 6.47 -6.56 3.33
C GLY A 104 7.47 -6.51 2.19
N CYS A 105 8.64 -7.08 2.44
CA CYS A 105 9.71 -7.20 1.46
C CYS A 105 10.31 -8.61 1.46
N PHE A 106 11.00 -8.93 0.37
CA PHE A 106 11.83 -10.12 0.26
C PHE A 106 13.30 -9.76 0.48
N GLU A 107 13.99 -10.65 1.19
CA GLU A 107 15.42 -10.61 1.52
C GLU A 107 16.14 -11.89 1.07
#